data_AF-A0A1H8EG40-F1
#
_entry.id   AF-A0A1H8EG40-F1
#
_cell.length_a   1.000
_cell.length_b   1.000
_cell.length_c   1.000
_cell.angle_alpha   90.00
_cell.angle_beta   90.00
_cell.angle_gamma   90.00
#
_symmetry.space_group_name_H-M   'P 1'
#
loop_
_entity.id
_entity.type
_entity.pdbx_description
1 polymer ?
#
loop_
_entity_poly.entity_id
_entity_poly.type
_entity_poly.pdbx_seq_one_letter_code
_entity_poly.pdbx_strand_id
1 'polypeptide(L)'
;MADIDERALDSMSVAPAGGNQERDPRQDAGQDKSIAKRLEKNPESSDARLDNALDESMDASDPPASTQPVHSNEPPASSGYDAEAERLRSGVTE
;
A
#
# COMPACT_ATOMS: atom_id res chain seq x y z
N MET A 1 36.37 -0.69 -11.70
CA MET A 1 34.89 -0.68 -11.64
C MET A 1 34.50 -1.44 -10.37
N ALA A 2 33.65 -0.88 -9.52
CA ALA A 2 33.14 -1.62 -8.38
C ALA A 2 31.99 -2.50 -8.88
N ASP A 3 32.21 -3.82 -8.88
CA ASP A 3 31.17 -4.79 -9.22
C ASP A 3 30.18 -4.84 -8.05
N ILE A 4 28.94 -4.44 -8.31
CA ILE A 4 27.88 -4.40 -7.30
C ILE A 4 27.44 -5.84 -7.03
N ASP A 5 27.51 -6.30 -5.78
CA ASP A 5 27.11 -7.67 -5.39
C ASP A 5 25.60 -7.83 -5.55
N GLU A 6 25.17 -8.60 -6.56
CA GLU A 6 23.77 -8.80 -6.88
C GLU A 6 22.97 -9.44 -5.73
N ARG A 7 23.63 -10.19 -4.84
CA ARG A 7 22.96 -10.77 -3.65
C ARG A 7 22.61 -9.69 -2.63
N ALA A 8 23.42 -8.63 -2.54
CA ALA A 8 23.11 -7.48 -1.71
C ALA A 8 21.90 -6.73 -2.27
N LEU A 9 21.84 -6.56 -3.59
CA LEU A 9 20.68 -5.96 -4.27
C LEU A 9 19.40 -6.78 -4.08
N ASP A 10 19.48 -8.11 -4.17
CA ASP A 10 18.33 -9.01 -4.00
C ASP A 10 17.82 -9.03 -2.55
N SER A 11 18.72 -9.02 -1.56
CA SER A 11 18.35 -8.96 -0.15
C SER A 11 17.70 -7.63 0.28
N MET A 12 17.93 -6.56 -0.48
CA MET A 12 17.35 -5.23 -0.25
C MET A 12 16.11 -4.97 -1.11
N SER A 13 15.75 -5.90 -2.03
CA SER A 13 14.57 -5.78 -2.86
C SER A 13 13.32 -6.21 -2.09
N VAL A 14 12.45 -5.24 -1.79
CA VAL A 14 11.08 -5.51 -1.32
C VAL A 14 10.14 -5.85 -2.49
N ALA A 15 10.53 -5.47 -3.71
CA ALA A 15 9.83 -5.86 -4.91
C ALA A 15 10.08 -7.36 -5.15
N PRO A 16 9.03 -8.16 -5.41
CA PRO A 16 9.22 -9.57 -5.69
C PRO A 16 10.12 -9.71 -6.92
N ALA A 17 11.20 -10.48 -6.79
CA ALA A 17 12.18 -10.68 -7.83
C ALA A 17 11.49 -11.09 -9.14
N GLY A 18 11.79 -10.39 -10.23
CA GLY A 18 11.15 -10.56 -11.53
C GLY A 18 11.32 -11.97 -12.08
N GLY A 19 10.35 -12.83 -11.81
CA GLY A 19 10.21 -14.16 -12.36
C GLY A 19 8.84 -14.71 -11.97
N ASN A 20 7.96 -14.88 -12.96
CA ASN A 20 6.61 -15.46 -12.83
C ASN A 20 5.98 -15.27 -11.45
N GLN A 21 5.61 -14.03 -11.14
CA GLN A 21 4.86 -13.72 -9.93
C GLN A 21 3.49 -14.38 -10.06
N GLU A 22 3.32 -15.57 -9.48
CA GLU A 22 2.01 -16.02 -9.07
C GLU A 22 1.47 -14.96 -8.13
N ARG A 23 0.51 -14.16 -8.63
CA ARG A 23 -0.17 -13.11 -7.87
C ARG A 23 -0.59 -13.68 -6.51
N ASP A 24 -0.05 -13.13 -5.44
CA ASP A 24 -0.45 -13.53 -4.09
C ASP A 24 -1.96 -13.27 -3.97
N PRO A 25 -2.77 -14.19 -3.45
CA PRO A 25 -4.22 -13.97 -3.29
C PRO A 25 -4.56 -12.68 -2.52
N ARG A 26 -3.63 -12.14 -1.73
CA ARG A 26 -3.78 -10.87 -1.00
C ARG A 26 -3.55 -9.64 -1.88
N GLN A 27 -2.94 -9.81 -3.06
CA GLN A 27 -2.80 -8.79 -4.10
C GLN A 27 -4.01 -8.76 -5.04
N ASP A 28 -5.04 -9.59 -4.79
CA ASP A 28 -6.33 -9.57 -5.48
C ASP A 28 -7.27 -8.49 -4.90
N ALA A 29 -6.70 -7.36 -4.48
CA ALA A 29 -7.47 -6.22 -4.02
C ALA A 29 -8.10 -5.56 -5.24
N GLY A 30 -9.43 -5.56 -5.30
CA GLY A 30 -10.17 -4.98 -6.41
C GLY A 30 -10.31 -5.88 -7.66
N GLN A 31 -10.24 -7.21 -7.54
CA GLN A 31 -10.72 -8.11 -8.60
C GLN A 31 -11.66 -9.20 -8.05
N ASP A 32 -12.67 -8.81 -7.26
CA ASP A 32 -13.60 -9.79 -6.71
C ASP A 32 -14.48 -10.40 -7.83
N LYS A 33 -14.21 -11.68 -8.12
CA LYS A 33 -14.96 -12.49 -9.09
C LYS A 33 -16.47 -12.53 -8.81
N SER A 34 -16.88 -12.28 -7.57
CA SER A 34 -18.29 -12.19 -7.18
C SER A 34 -18.98 -10.94 -7.73
N ILE A 35 -18.26 -9.82 -7.85
CA ILE A 35 -18.74 -8.55 -8.41
C ILE A 35 -18.99 -8.71 -9.91
N ALA A 36 -18.02 -9.28 -10.63
CA ALA A 36 -18.16 -9.57 -12.06
C ALA A 36 -19.38 -10.46 -12.36
N LYS A 37 -19.61 -11.51 -11.54
CA LYS A 37 -20.79 -12.37 -11.65
C LYS A 37 -22.10 -11.64 -11.37
N ARG A 38 -22.12 -10.73 -10.40
CA ARG A 38 -23.31 -9.92 -10.09
C ARG A 38 -23.65 -8.97 -11.24
N LEU A 39 -22.62 -8.38 -11.86
CA LEU A 39 -22.78 -7.50 -13.01
C LEU A 39 -23.27 -8.25 -14.25
N GLU A 40 -22.72 -9.44 -14.54
CA GLU A 40 -23.18 -10.30 -15.64
C GLU A 40 -24.65 -10.71 -15.48
N LYS A 41 -25.06 -11.02 -14.23
CA LYS A 41 -26.44 -11.42 -13.93
C LYS A 41 -27.42 -10.24 -13.96
N ASN A 42 -26.98 -9.02 -13.64
CA ASN A 42 -27.81 -7.83 -13.65
C ASN A 42 -27.02 -6.57 -14.06
N PRO A 43 -26.88 -6.31 -15.36
CA PRO A 43 -26.06 -5.21 -15.87
C PRO A 43 -26.65 -3.82 -15.58
N GLU A 44 -27.94 -3.71 -15.28
CA GLU A 44 -28.60 -2.44 -14.94
C GLU A 44 -28.49 -2.09 -13.45
N SER A 45 -27.88 -2.96 -12.63
CA SER A 45 -27.65 -2.70 -11.22
C SER A 45 -26.61 -1.59 -11.05
N SER A 46 -27.02 -0.44 -10.49
CA SER A 46 -26.12 0.67 -10.17
C SER A 46 -24.96 0.23 -9.29
N ASP A 47 -25.26 -0.63 -8.32
CA ASP A 47 -24.29 -1.06 -7.31
C ASP A 47 -23.24 -1.98 -7.95
N ALA A 48 -23.66 -2.93 -8.78
CA ALA A 48 -22.71 -3.84 -9.45
C ALA A 48 -21.81 -3.11 -10.45
N ARG A 49 -22.32 -2.05 -11.09
CA ARG A 49 -21.53 -1.19 -11.98
C ARG A 49 -20.54 -0.33 -11.21
N LEU A 50 -20.95 0.22 -10.07
CA LEU A 50 -20.07 1.00 -9.20
C LEU A 50 -18.95 0.12 -8.63
N ASP A 51 -19.31 -1.04 -8.10
CA ASP A 51 -18.38 -2.03 -7.56
C ASP A 51 -17.32 -2.41 -8.63
N ASN A 52 -17.74 -2.73 -9.86
CA ASN A 52 -16.81 -3.06 -10.96
C ASN A 52 -15.96 -1.86 -11.44
N ALA A 53 -16.55 -0.67 -11.50
CA ALA A 53 -15.81 0.53 -11.86
C ALA A 53 -14.75 0.90 -10.80
N LEU A 54 -15.03 0.62 -9.53
CA LEU A 54 -14.08 0.81 -8.44
C LEU A 54 -12.90 -0.15 -8.60
N ASP A 55 -13.17 -1.43 -8.86
CA ASP A 55 -12.16 -2.46 -9.16
C ASP A 55 -11.26 -2.06 -10.35
N GLU A 56 -11.86 -1.61 -11.46
CA GLU A 56 -11.11 -1.13 -12.64
C GLU A 56 -10.29 0.13 -12.37
N SER A 57 -10.74 1.01 -11.47
CA SER A 57 -10.03 2.24 -11.11
C SER A 57 -8.84 2.03 -10.17
N MET A 58 -8.74 0.84 -9.58
CA MET A 58 -7.76 0.50 -8.55
C MET A 58 -6.54 -0.26 -9.08
N ASP A 59 -6.34 -0.37 -10.41
CA ASP A 59 -5.16 -1.01 -11.01
C ASP A 59 -3.89 -0.20 -10.73
N ALA A 60 -3.31 -0.44 -9.54
CA ALA A 60 -1.90 -0.48 -9.18
C ALA A 60 -0.96 0.66 -9.67
N SER A 61 -1.50 1.80 -10.10
CA SER A 61 -0.71 2.94 -10.59
C SER A 61 -0.08 3.75 -9.45
N ASP A 62 -0.31 3.40 -8.18
CA ASP A 62 0.47 4.01 -7.11
C ASP A 62 1.86 3.36 -7.12
N PRO A 63 2.91 4.07 -7.55
CA PRO A 63 4.25 3.49 -7.59
C PRO A 63 4.59 2.99 -6.18
N PRO A 64 5.38 1.90 -6.05
CA PRO A 64 5.85 1.46 -4.76
C PRO A 64 6.46 2.65 -4.02
N ALA A 65 6.01 2.87 -2.78
CA ALA A 65 6.35 4.05 -2.00
C ALA A 65 7.86 4.32 -2.07
N SER A 66 8.24 5.41 -2.75
CA SER A 66 9.64 5.78 -2.98
C SER A 66 10.32 6.34 -1.72
N THR A 67 9.55 6.57 -0.65
CA THR A 67 10.08 6.99 0.64
C THR A 67 10.57 5.78 1.42
N GLN A 68 11.61 5.12 0.91
CA GLN A 68 12.42 4.25 1.72
C GLN A 68 13.32 5.12 2.62
N PRO A 69 13.38 4.91 3.93
CA PRO A 69 14.43 5.50 4.77
C PRO A 69 15.77 4.79 4.51
N VAL A 70 16.26 4.74 3.26
CA VAL A 70 17.52 4.03 2.91
C VAL A 70 18.74 4.69 3.55
N HIS A 71 18.64 5.97 3.92
CA HIS A 71 19.77 6.74 4.44
C HIS A 71 19.64 7.15 5.91
N SER A 72 18.54 6.77 6.59
CA SER A 72 18.32 7.14 7.99
C SER A 72 18.13 5.89 8.83
N ASN A 73 19.26 5.34 9.31
CA ASN A 73 19.27 4.28 10.34
C ASN A 73 19.05 4.85 11.75
N GLU A 74 18.88 6.16 11.86
CA GLU A 74 18.56 6.84 13.10
C GLU A 74 17.04 7.02 13.17
N PRO A 75 16.43 6.87 14.36
CA PRO A 75 15.04 7.24 14.56
C PRO A 75 14.82 8.68 14.03
N PRO A 76 13.71 8.95 13.33
CA PRO A 76 13.40 10.31 12.93
C PRO A 76 13.41 11.21 14.17
N ALA A 77 13.83 12.47 13.99
CA ALA A 77 13.79 13.44 15.07
C ALA A 77 12.40 13.42 15.72
N SER A 78 12.35 13.15 17.03
CA SER A 78 11.11 13.21 17.80
C SER A 78 10.43 14.54 17.48
N SER A 79 9.12 14.52 17.23
CA SER A 79 8.31 15.70 16.91
C SER A 79 8.22 16.73 18.05
N GLY A 80 9.04 16.58 19.10
CA GLY A 80 9.09 17.46 20.25
C GLY A 80 7.85 17.34 21.12
N TYR A 81 7.26 16.15 21.22
CA TYR A 81 6.07 15.92 22.04
C TYR A 81 6.28 16.44 23.47
N ASP A 82 5.53 17.48 23.82
CA ASP A 82 5.50 18.09 25.14
C ASP A 82 4.21 17.66 25.83
N ALA A 83 4.34 16.79 26.83
CA ALA A 83 3.23 16.21 27.55
C ALA A 83 2.38 17.26 28.29
N GLU A 84 2.98 18.36 28.75
CA GLU A 84 2.27 19.44 29.43
C GLU A 84 1.49 20.30 28.44
N ALA A 85 2.12 20.68 27.33
CA ALA A 85 1.46 21.42 26.26
C ALA A 85 0.29 20.64 25.64
N GLU A 86 0.43 19.32 25.53
CA GLU A 86 -0.63 18.47 25.00
C GLU A 86 -1.76 18.21 26.00
N ARG A 87 -1.46 18.10 27.30
CA ARG A 87 -2.50 18.04 28.34
C ARG A 87 -3.33 19.33 28.38
N LEU A 88 -2.69 20.49 28.22
CA LEU A 88 -3.37 21.78 28.10
C LEU A 88 -4.26 21.87 26.85
N ARG A 89 -3.81 21.33 25.71
CA ARG A 89 -4.60 21.30 24.46
C ARG A 89 -5.75 20.31 24.49
N SER A 90 -5.54 19.14 25.11
CA SER A 90 -6.55 18.07 25.18
C SER A 90 -7.67 18.36 26.20
N GLY A 91 -7.52 19.41 27.01
CA GLY A 91 -8.58 19.86 27.92
C GLY A 91 -8.96 18.85 29.00
N VAL A 92 -8.13 17.83 29.22
CA VAL A 92 -8.33 16.85 30.29
C VAL A 92 -7.90 17.49 31.59
N THR A 93 -8.84 18.18 32.22
CA THR A 93 -8.78 18.53 33.64
C THR A 93 -9.04 17.26 34.43
N GLU A 94 -8.05 16.83 35.23
CA GLU A 94 -8.25 15.78 36.24
C GLU A 94 -9.27 16.22 37.31
#